data_AF-A0AAU2RQC7-F1
#
_entry.id   AF-A0AAU2RQC7-F1
#
_cell.length_a   1.000
_cell.length_b   1.000
_cell.length_c   1.000
_cell.angle_alpha   90.00
_cell.angle_beta   90.00
_cell.angle_gamma   90.00
#
_symmetry.space_group_name_H-M   'P 1'
#
loop_
_entity.id
_entity.type
_entity.pdbx_description
1 polymer ?
#
loop_
_entity_poly.entity_id
_entity_poly.type
_entity_poly.pdbx_seq_one_letter_code
_entity_poly.pdbx_strand_id
1 'polypeptide(L)'
;MADITIKHTRAEGTLVHGSEPDDGILELLNPFGFRYARTVGFIYLRGSRDRAADQRRIRGAKASLETEGHTVTLDIDETIRRSFQAAEQERYVRAGERAERLDTKADRLQESSDAKWAEGLRIAASYQGEPVKTDHYSAGKHMNDLRRARRLCGQAAEEQRDADRCRSRADAAAYYEEGRKDPGTTLRRLERLNADRRNIERQMEATVRAAESSAEAGHLIDPEALVDDLARLDADHLDLCEQIREWEAHIKAVEAEGVKIWGPADFTPGDYLRTGERWYLVLRVNAKTLSVPRSVDHRARVYNRANQLGTRTSTLPYDKVTGRMSGDEMDAKLAEPSAGL
;
A
#
# COMPACT_ATOMS: atom_id res chain seq x y z
N MET A 1 1.27 38.18 -14.62
CA MET A 1 0.70 38.36 -13.28
C MET A 1 -0.69 37.74 -13.30
N ALA A 2 -0.91 36.73 -12.46
CA ALA A 2 -2.17 36.00 -12.37
C ALA A 2 -2.58 35.91 -10.90
N ASP A 3 -3.88 35.86 -10.65
CA ASP A 3 -4.46 35.70 -9.32
C ASP A 3 -4.64 34.22 -9.01
N ILE A 4 -3.78 33.69 -8.15
CA ILE A 4 -3.71 32.27 -7.82
C ILE A 4 -4.28 32.03 -6.43
N THR A 5 -5.14 31.02 -6.31
CA THR A 5 -5.64 30.57 -5.01
C THR A 5 -5.18 29.14 -4.76
N ILE A 6 -4.41 28.94 -3.69
CA ILE A 6 -4.08 27.61 -3.18
C ILE A 6 -5.11 27.28 -2.10
N LYS A 7 -6.05 26.41 -2.44
CA LYS A 7 -7.11 25.96 -1.55
C LYS A 7 -6.78 24.60 -0.94
N HIS A 8 -7.04 24.41 0.34
CA HIS A 8 -6.93 23.11 1.01
C HIS A 8 -8.15 22.82 1.87
N THR A 9 -8.72 21.64 1.68
CA THR A 9 -9.61 20.98 2.64
C THR A 9 -9.13 19.55 2.85
N ARG A 10 -9.46 18.93 3.99
CA ARG A 10 -9.16 17.50 4.17
C ARG A 10 -9.91 16.63 3.15
N ALA A 11 -11.15 17.01 2.82
CA ALA A 11 -11.99 16.26 1.89
C ALA A 11 -11.46 16.22 0.45
N GLU A 12 -10.91 17.33 -0.04
CA GLU A 12 -10.48 17.48 -1.44
C GLU A 12 -8.95 17.41 -1.60
N GLY A 13 -8.21 17.71 -0.55
CA GLY A 13 -6.77 17.94 -0.58
C GLY A 13 -6.42 19.37 -0.98
N THR A 14 -5.17 19.58 -1.39
CA THR A 14 -4.69 20.90 -1.84
C THR A 14 -4.82 21.03 -3.35
N LEU A 15 -5.59 22.01 -3.80
CA LEU A 15 -5.85 22.36 -5.19
C LEU A 15 -5.40 23.79 -5.47
N VAL A 16 -4.98 24.05 -6.71
CA VAL A 16 -4.58 25.37 -7.19
C VAL A 16 -5.58 25.84 -8.23
N HIS A 17 -6.14 27.01 -7.99
CA HIS A 17 -7.09 27.70 -8.87
C HIS A 17 -6.45 28.96 -9.46
N GLY A 18 -6.96 29.39 -10.62
CA GLY A 18 -6.45 30.57 -11.33
C GLY A 18 -5.28 30.29 -12.28
N SER A 19 -4.97 29.01 -12.51
CA SER A 19 -3.94 28.56 -13.47
C SER A 19 -4.60 28.02 -14.74
N GLU A 20 -3.96 28.28 -15.88
CA GLU A 20 -4.33 27.79 -17.21
C GLU A 20 -3.27 26.81 -17.75
N PRO A 21 -3.62 25.94 -18.72
CA PRO A 21 -2.62 25.14 -19.40
C PRO A 21 -1.50 26.01 -20.01
N ASP A 22 -0.25 25.59 -19.83
CA ASP A 22 0.96 26.23 -20.39
C ASP A 22 1.26 27.65 -19.86
N ASP A 23 0.71 28.04 -18.71
CA ASP A 23 0.96 29.33 -18.04
C ASP A 23 2.27 29.41 -17.23
N GLY A 24 3.02 28.30 -17.15
CA GLY A 24 4.28 28.19 -16.40
C GLY A 24 4.13 27.93 -14.90
N ILE A 25 2.91 27.92 -14.36
CA ILE A 25 2.65 27.79 -12.92
C ILE A 25 2.97 26.38 -12.43
N LEU A 26 2.67 25.37 -13.23
CA LEU A 26 2.96 23.97 -12.87
C LEU A 26 4.46 23.75 -12.65
N GLU A 27 5.31 24.36 -13.49
CA GLU A 27 6.76 24.27 -13.44
C GLU A 27 7.30 24.84 -12.12
N LEU A 28 6.76 25.97 -11.67
CA LEU A 28 7.09 26.59 -10.38
C LEU A 28 6.66 25.73 -9.18
N LEU A 29 5.55 25.00 -9.32
CA LEU A 29 4.99 24.19 -8.24
C LEU A 29 5.53 22.75 -8.18
N ASN A 30 6.13 22.25 -9.26
CA ASN A 30 6.68 20.90 -9.36
C ASN A 30 7.69 20.53 -8.26
N PRO A 31 8.62 21.42 -7.84
CA PRO A 31 9.57 21.16 -6.74
C PRO A 31 8.88 20.86 -5.41
N PHE A 32 7.70 21.41 -5.18
CA PHE A 32 6.90 21.20 -3.97
C PHE A 32 5.99 19.95 -4.05
N GLY A 33 6.03 19.23 -5.18
CA GLY A 33 5.30 17.98 -5.36
C GLY A 33 3.89 18.13 -5.93
N PHE A 34 3.54 19.31 -6.42
CA PHE A 34 2.29 19.52 -7.16
C PHE A 34 2.35 18.86 -8.53
N ARG A 35 1.20 18.39 -9.02
CA ARG A 35 1.05 17.75 -10.33
C ARG A 35 -0.25 18.20 -10.96
N TYR A 36 -0.33 18.17 -12.28
CA TYR A 36 -1.59 18.34 -12.99
C TYR A 36 -2.29 16.99 -13.16
N ALA A 37 -3.57 16.90 -12.79
CA ALA A 37 -4.41 15.75 -13.10
C ALA A 37 -5.52 16.15 -14.06
N ARG A 38 -5.46 15.63 -15.29
CA ARG A 38 -6.50 15.85 -16.32
C ARG A 38 -7.91 15.51 -15.84
N THR A 39 -8.06 14.52 -14.98
CA THR A 39 -9.36 14.09 -14.44
C THR A 39 -9.93 15.03 -13.37
N VAL A 40 -9.07 15.79 -12.70
CA VAL A 40 -9.45 16.76 -11.66
C VAL A 40 -9.58 18.16 -12.27
N GLY A 41 -8.85 18.43 -13.37
CA GLY A 41 -8.86 19.73 -14.05
C GLY A 41 -8.02 20.80 -13.35
N PHE A 42 -7.33 20.44 -12.27
CA PHE A 42 -6.52 21.36 -11.45
C PHE A 42 -5.10 20.84 -11.25
N ILE A 43 -4.20 21.77 -10.94
CA ILE A 43 -2.91 21.45 -10.32
C ILE A 43 -3.19 21.11 -8.85
N TYR A 44 -2.68 19.99 -8.36
CA TYR A 44 -2.96 19.49 -7.01
C TYR A 44 -1.71 18.97 -6.32
N LEU A 45 -1.68 19.03 -4.99
CA LEU A 45 -0.62 18.42 -4.19
C LEU A 45 -0.85 16.93 -4.05
N ARG A 46 0.07 16.11 -4.55
CA ARG A 46 -0.08 14.64 -4.50
C ARG A 46 -0.13 14.11 -3.07
N GLY A 47 -1.20 13.38 -2.75
CA GLY A 47 -1.36 12.71 -1.46
C GLY A 47 -1.75 13.64 -0.30
N SER A 48 -2.33 14.81 -0.62
CA SER A 48 -2.87 15.78 0.35
C SER A 48 -4.32 15.50 0.76
N ARG A 49 -5.11 14.82 -0.08
CA ARG A 49 -6.49 14.43 0.24
C ARG A 49 -6.54 13.46 1.43
N ASP A 50 -7.54 13.59 2.28
CA ASP A 50 -7.74 12.87 3.55
C ASP A 50 -6.64 13.12 4.59
N ARG A 51 -5.98 14.28 4.52
CA ARG A 51 -4.87 14.64 5.42
C ARG A 51 -4.90 16.14 5.70
N ALA A 52 -4.29 16.51 6.82
CA ALA A 52 -3.99 17.90 7.13
C ALA A 52 -3.12 18.57 6.05
N ALA A 53 -3.24 19.89 5.97
CA ALA A 53 -2.46 20.73 5.09
C ALA A 53 -0.96 20.56 5.35
N ASP A 54 -0.19 20.25 4.31
CA ASP A 54 1.28 20.33 4.38
C ASP A 54 1.70 21.80 4.28
N GLN A 55 1.61 22.49 5.42
CA GLN A 55 1.92 23.91 5.56
C GLN A 55 3.28 24.27 4.96
N ARG A 56 4.29 23.40 5.13
CA ARG A 56 5.63 23.66 4.61
C ARG A 56 5.65 23.70 3.08
N ARG A 57 4.98 22.73 2.43
CA ARG A 57 4.90 22.70 0.96
C ARG A 57 4.02 23.81 0.42
N ILE A 58 2.89 24.10 1.06
CA ILE A 58 1.96 25.16 0.66
C ILE A 58 2.64 26.53 0.75
N ARG A 59 3.31 26.82 1.88
CA ARG A 59 4.02 28.09 2.06
C ARG A 59 5.21 28.22 1.11
N GLY A 60 5.93 27.14 0.84
CA GLY A 60 7.00 27.12 -0.16
C GLY A 60 6.50 27.41 -1.58
N ALA A 61 5.40 26.76 -1.96
CA ALA A 61 4.72 26.99 -3.23
C ALA A 61 4.26 28.44 -3.38
N LYS A 62 3.61 28.98 -2.35
CA LYS A 62 3.20 30.40 -2.30
C LYS A 62 4.39 31.33 -2.54
N ALA A 63 5.47 31.16 -1.78
CA ALA A 63 6.64 32.02 -1.90
C ALA A 63 7.28 31.96 -3.30
N SER A 64 7.31 30.77 -3.93
CA SER A 64 7.82 30.61 -5.29
C SER A 64 6.98 31.36 -6.32
N LEU A 65 5.65 31.32 -6.18
CA LEU A 65 4.73 32.04 -7.08
C LEU A 65 4.81 33.55 -6.89
N GLU A 66 4.89 34.02 -5.64
CA GLU A 66 5.03 35.45 -5.34
C GLU A 66 6.35 36.02 -5.85
N THR A 67 7.44 35.24 -5.84
CA THR A 67 8.74 35.64 -6.40
C THR A 67 8.67 35.92 -7.90
N GLU A 68 7.83 35.18 -8.62
CA GLU A 68 7.57 35.37 -10.05
C GLU A 68 6.48 36.44 -10.32
N GLY A 69 6.07 37.18 -9.29
CA GLY A 69 5.15 38.31 -9.40
C GLY A 69 3.68 37.93 -9.54
N HIS A 70 3.29 36.72 -9.12
CA HIS A 70 1.87 36.33 -9.00
C HIS A 70 1.28 36.77 -7.65
N THR A 71 -0.02 37.06 -7.64
CA THR A 71 -0.76 37.34 -6.41
C THR A 71 -1.34 36.03 -5.90
N VAL A 72 -1.01 35.64 -4.66
CA VAL A 72 -1.36 34.31 -4.13
C VAL A 72 -2.20 34.41 -2.86
N THR A 73 -3.40 33.83 -2.90
CA THR A 73 -4.28 33.67 -1.74
C THR A 73 -4.21 32.23 -1.22
N LEU A 74 -4.13 32.07 0.11
CA LEU A 74 -4.27 30.76 0.76
C LEU A 74 -5.66 30.67 1.38
N ASP A 75 -6.39 29.60 1.05
CA ASP A 75 -7.69 29.27 1.62
C ASP A 75 -7.58 27.88 2.24
N ILE A 76 -7.43 27.79 3.57
CA ILE A 76 -7.22 26.52 4.27
C ILE A 76 -8.38 26.34 5.26
N ASP A 77 -9.21 25.34 4.99
CA ASP A 77 -10.29 24.93 5.87
C ASP A 77 -10.13 23.45 6.24
N GLU A 78 -9.55 23.20 7.42
CA GLU A 78 -9.31 21.87 7.98
C GLU A 78 -10.59 21.21 8.51
N THR A 79 -11.69 21.98 8.66
CA THR A 79 -12.97 21.48 9.19
C THR A 79 -13.77 20.72 8.13
N ILE A 80 -13.58 21.06 6.85
CA ILE A 80 -14.20 20.37 5.72
C ILE A 80 -13.49 19.03 5.49
N ARG A 81 -14.10 18.00 6.04
CA ARG A 81 -13.63 16.61 5.96
C ARG A 81 -14.76 15.66 5.59
N ARG A 82 -14.38 14.49 5.09
CA ARG A 82 -15.30 13.36 4.88
C ARG A 82 -15.04 12.29 5.92
N SER A 83 -16.02 11.40 6.15
CA SER A 83 -15.83 10.29 7.08
C SER A 83 -14.76 9.32 6.58
N PHE A 84 -14.10 8.66 7.54
CA PHE A 84 -13.09 7.65 7.25
C PHE A 84 -13.68 6.50 6.42
N GLN A 85 -14.90 6.08 6.74
CA GLN A 85 -15.61 5.01 6.03
C GLN A 85 -15.85 5.38 4.56
N ALA A 86 -16.31 6.60 4.27
CA ALA A 86 -16.52 7.05 2.90
C ALA A 86 -15.21 7.08 2.10
N ALA A 87 -14.11 7.52 2.74
CA ALA A 87 -12.80 7.52 2.13
C ALA A 87 -12.28 6.11 1.82
N GLU A 88 -12.47 5.15 2.73
CA GLU A 88 -12.10 3.75 2.52
C GLU A 88 -12.95 3.07 1.46
N GLN A 89 -14.26 3.29 1.44
CA GLN A 89 -15.14 2.71 0.41
C GLN A 89 -14.75 3.19 -0.98
N GLU A 90 -14.43 4.47 -1.15
CA GLU A 90 -13.95 5.00 -2.44
C GLU A 90 -12.61 4.36 -2.86
N ARG A 91 -11.74 4.00 -1.91
CA ARG A 91 -10.49 3.27 -2.21
C ARG A 91 -10.78 1.85 -2.71
N TYR A 92 -11.74 1.16 -2.10
CA TYR A 92 -12.15 -0.19 -2.53
C TYR A 92 -12.77 -0.16 -3.93
N VAL A 93 -13.69 0.78 -4.19
CA VAL A 93 -14.28 0.97 -5.52
C VAL A 93 -13.20 1.24 -6.57
N ARG A 94 -12.28 2.16 -6.31
CA ARG A 94 -11.18 2.44 -7.26
C ARG A 94 -10.25 1.24 -7.48
N ALA A 95 -10.04 0.41 -6.47
CA ALA A 95 -9.23 -0.80 -6.60
C ALA A 95 -9.95 -1.83 -7.48
N GLY A 96 -11.26 -2.02 -7.31
CA GLY A 96 -12.11 -2.85 -8.17
C GLY A 96 -12.10 -2.37 -9.63
N GLU A 97 -12.41 -1.10 -9.88
CA GLU A 97 -12.35 -0.52 -11.24
C GLU A 97 -10.95 -0.65 -11.86
N ARG A 98 -9.90 -0.57 -11.04
CA ARG A 98 -8.53 -0.77 -11.51
C ARG A 98 -8.27 -2.22 -11.89
N ALA A 99 -8.78 -3.17 -11.12
CA ALA A 99 -8.67 -4.59 -11.44
C ALA A 99 -9.33 -4.87 -12.79
N GLU A 100 -10.59 -4.46 -12.98
CA GLU A 100 -11.35 -4.64 -14.23
C GLU A 100 -10.63 -4.05 -15.45
N ARG A 101 -10.17 -2.81 -15.36
CA ARG A 101 -9.43 -2.16 -16.46
C ARG A 101 -8.14 -2.89 -16.82
N LEU A 102 -7.44 -3.42 -15.82
CA LEU A 102 -6.18 -4.16 -16.04
C LEU A 102 -6.44 -5.53 -16.64
N ASP A 103 -7.51 -6.19 -16.21
CA ASP A 103 -7.90 -7.51 -16.72
C ASP A 103 -8.36 -7.42 -18.18
N THR A 104 -9.24 -6.46 -18.51
CA THR A 104 -9.63 -6.17 -19.90
C THR A 104 -8.41 -5.85 -20.78
N LYS A 105 -7.44 -5.12 -20.22
CA LYS A 105 -6.19 -4.83 -20.94
C LYS A 105 -5.35 -6.09 -21.15
N ALA A 106 -5.31 -7.00 -20.18
CA ALA A 106 -4.58 -8.26 -20.26
C ALA A 106 -5.18 -9.17 -21.34
N ASP A 107 -6.51 -9.29 -21.40
CA ASP A 107 -7.19 -10.12 -22.40
C ASP A 107 -6.94 -9.62 -23.81
N ARG A 108 -7.06 -8.31 -24.05
CA ARG A 108 -6.73 -7.73 -25.36
C ARG A 108 -5.27 -8.01 -25.77
N LEU A 109 -4.33 -7.97 -24.82
CA LEU A 109 -2.92 -8.29 -25.08
C LEU A 109 -2.72 -9.78 -25.36
N GLN A 110 -3.42 -10.65 -24.63
CA GLN A 110 -3.41 -12.09 -24.84
C GLN A 110 -3.92 -12.46 -26.24
N GLU A 111 -5.10 -11.98 -26.60
CA GLU A 111 -5.71 -12.22 -27.92
C GLU A 111 -4.78 -11.75 -29.06
N SER A 112 -4.19 -10.57 -28.89
CA SER A 112 -3.24 -9.99 -29.85
C SER A 112 -1.94 -10.82 -29.94
N SER A 113 -1.45 -11.34 -28.82
CA SER A 113 -0.28 -12.22 -28.74
C SER A 113 -0.54 -13.54 -29.47
N ASP A 114 -1.66 -14.19 -29.17
CA ASP A 114 -2.06 -15.47 -29.75
C ASP A 114 -2.23 -15.36 -31.28
N ALA A 115 -2.86 -14.29 -31.75
CA ALA A 115 -3.01 -14.02 -33.17
C ALA A 115 -1.65 -13.85 -33.88
N LYS A 116 -0.71 -13.11 -33.29
CA LYS A 116 0.63 -12.92 -33.86
C LYS A 116 1.44 -14.22 -33.85
N TRP A 117 1.34 -14.99 -32.76
CA TRP A 117 2.00 -16.28 -32.64
C TRP A 117 1.49 -17.26 -33.71
N ALA A 118 0.16 -17.40 -33.83
CA ALA A 118 -0.47 -18.26 -34.83
C ALA A 118 -0.09 -17.86 -36.26
N GLU A 119 -0.10 -16.56 -36.59
CA GLU A 119 0.31 -16.08 -37.92
C GLU A 119 1.80 -16.33 -38.18
N GLY A 120 2.67 -16.10 -37.20
CA GLY A 120 4.11 -16.39 -37.31
C GLY A 120 4.38 -17.87 -37.59
N LEU A 121 3.70 -18.76 -36.86
CA LEU A 121 3.77 -20.20 -37.08
C LEU A 121 3.21 -20.59 -38.45
N ARG A 122 2.08 -20.03 -38.87
CA ARG A 122 1.48 -20.30 -40.19
C ARG A 122 2.44 -19.94 -41.33
N ILE A 123 3.10 -18.79 -41.26
CA ILE A 123 4.10 -18.37 -42.24
C ILE A 123 5.28 -19.35 -42.27
N ALA A 124 5.84 -19.68 -41.10
CA ALA A 124 6.97 -20.61 -41.01
C ALA A 124 6.61 -22.02 -41.52
N ALA A 125 5.42 -22.52 -41.16
CA ALA A 125 4.92 -23.82 -41.57
C ALA A 125 4.65 -23.92 -43.08
N SER A 126 4.37 -22.81 -43.76
CA SER A 126 4.13 -22.81 -45.22
C SER A 126 5.31 -23.32 -46.04
N TYR A 127 6.52 -23.28 -45.47
CA TYR A 127 7.75 -23.78 -46.09
C TYR A 127 8.10 -25.23 -45.71
N GLN A 128 7.34 -25.87 -44.82
CA GLN A 128 7.51 -27.27 -44.41
C GLN A 128 8.95 -27.64 -43.94
N GLY A 129 9.70 -26.67 -43.43
CA GLY A 129 11.08 -26.88 -43.00
C GLY A 129 12.11 -26.90 -44.14
N GLU A 130 11.73 -26.57 -45.38
CA GLU A 130 12.69 -26.40 -46.47
C GLU A 130 13.72 -25.31 -46.13
N PRO A 131 15.02 -25.54 -46.38
CA PRO A 131 16.02 -24.48 -46.26
C PRO A 131 15.84 -23.42 -47.36
N VAL A 132 16.34 -22.21 -47.11
CA VAL A 132 16.37 -21.16 -48.12
C VAL A 132 17.31 -21.55 -49.26
N LYS A 133 16.77 -21.71 -50.47
CA LYS A 133 17.51 -21.96 -51.71
C LYS A 133 18.08 -20.63 -52.20
N THR A 134 19.30 -20.28 -51.78
CA THR A 134 19.89 -18.94 -51.94
C THR A 134 20.13 -18.51 -53.39
N ASP A 135 20.21 -19.47 -54.31
CA ASP A 135 20.43 -19.32 -55.74
C ASP A 135 19.13 -19.29 -56.56
N HIS A 136 17.97 -19.41 -55.91
CA HIS A 136 16.66 -19.47 -56.57
C HIS A 136 15.91 -18.13 -56.51
N TYR A 137 15.08 -17.81 -57.51
CA TYR A 137 14.34 -16.55 -57.58
C TYR A 137 13.38 -16.31 -56.39
N SER A 138 12.95 -17.38 -55.71
CA SER A 138 12.08 -17.30 -54.51
C SER A 138 12.82 -17.03 -53.20
N ALA A 139 14.16 -17.02 -53.19
CA ALA A 139 14.98 -16.83 -52.00
C ALA A 139 14.62 -15.56 -51.23
N GLY A 140 14.43 -14.44 -51.96
CA GLY A 140 14.07 -13.15 -51.38
C GLY A 140 12.75 -13.19 -50.61
N LYS A 141 11.71 -13.82 -51.19
CA LYS A 141 10.41 -13.99 -50.54
C LYS A 141 10.53 -14.86 -49.29
N HIS A 142 11.22 -16.01 -49.38
CA HIS A 142 11.41 -16.92 -48.25
C HIS A 142 12.13 -16.22 -47.08
N MET A 143 13.22 -15.49 -47.34
CA MET A 143 13.91 -14.73 -46.30
C MET A 143 13.02 -13.66 -45.64
N ASN A 144 12.22 -12.95 -46.44
CA ASN A 144 11.31 -11.92 -45.91
C ASN A 144 10.18 -12.51 -45.07
N ASP A 145 9.63 -13.65 -45.48
CA ASP A 145 8.62 -14.37 -44.72
C ASP A 145 9.17 -14.89 -43.39
N LEU A 146 10.38 -15.47 -43.36
CA LEU A 146 11.04 -15.88 -42.12
C LEU A 146 11.34 -14.68 -41.19
N ARG A 147 11.78 -13.54 -41.74
CA ARG A 147 11.97 -12.30 -40.96
C ARG A 147 10.64 -11.81 -40.37
N ARG A 148 9.56 -11.84 -41.15
CA ARG A 148 8.21 -11.48 -40.69
C ARG A 148 7.73 -12.43 -39.59
N ALA A 149 7.86 -13.74 -39.79
CA ALA A 149 7.50 -14.76 -38.81
C ALA A 149 8.25 -14.55 -37.49
N ARG A 150 9.58 -14.38 -37.54
CA ARG A 150 10.40 -14.09 -36.36
C ARG A 150 9.98 -12.83 -35.64
N ARG A 151 9.68 -11.75 -36.37
CA ARG A 151 9.19 -10.49 -35.79
C ARG A 151 7.85 -10.69 -35.08
N LEU A 152 6.90 -11.39 -35.72
CA LEU A 152 5.59 -11.67 -35.13
C LEU A 152 5.71 -12.52 -33.86
N CYS A 153 6.51 -13.59 -33.88
CA CYS A 153 6.77 -14.41 -32.70
C CYS A 153 7.44 -13.60 -31.56
N GLY A 154 8.35 -12.69 -31.90
CA GLY A 154 8.97 -11.78 -30.93
C GLY A 154 7.95 -10.82 -30.29
N GLN A 155 7.11 -10.20 -31.11
CA GLN A 155 6.03 -9.33 -30.64
C GLN A 155 5.01 -10.08 -29.77
N ALA A 156 4.64 -11.31 -30.16
CA ALA A 156 3.78 -12.16 -29.34
C ALA A 156 4.40 -12.43 -27.96
N ALA A 157 5.68 -12.81 -27.90
CA ALA A 157 6.36 -13.05 -26.62
C ALA A 157 6.40 -11.80 -25.72
N GLU A 158 6.56 -10.61 -26.28
CA GLU A 158 6.49 -9.35 -25.53
C GLU A 158 5.07 -9.05 -25.03
N GLU A 159 4.06 -9.19 -25.91
CA GLU A 159 2.67 -8.97 -25.54
C GLU A 159 2.16 -9.96 -24.50
N GLN A 160 2.60 -11.22 -24.56
CA GLN A 160 2.31 -12.22 -23.53
C GLN A 160 2.84 -11.77 -22.16
N ARG A 161 4.11 -11.34 -22.09
CA ARG A 161 4.68 -10.84 -20.82
C ARG A 161 3.94 -9.62 -20.31
N ASP A 162 3.47 -8.76 -21.21
CA ASP A 162 2.69 -7.57 -20.85
C ASP A 162 1.28 -7.95 -20.36
N ALA A 163 0.66 -8.96 -20.96
CA ALA A 163 -0.61 -9.54 -20.50
C ALA A 163 -0.45 -10.12 -19.09
N ASP A 164 0.55 -10.97 -18.86
CA ASP A 164 0.83 -11.57 -17.54
C ASP A 164 1.06 -10.50 -16.46
N ARG A 165 1.85 -9.46 -16.78
CA ARG A 165 2.04 -8.31 -15.87
C ARG A 165 0.75 -7.55 -15.59
N CYS A 166 -0.16 -7.45 -16.56
CA CYS A 166 -1.46 -6.84 -16.35
C CYS A 166 -2.34 -7.72 -15.45
N ARG A 167 -2.39 -9.04 -15.67
CA ARG A 167 -3.13 -10.00 -14.84
C ARG A 167 -2.67 -9.96 -13.38
N SER A 168 -1.38 -10.11 -13.12
CA SER A 168 -0.86 -10.05 -11.73
C SER A 168 -1.18 -8.72 -11.03
N ARG A 169 -1.26 -7.61 -11.77
CA ARG A 169 -1.65 -6.30 -11.20
C ARG A 169 -3.16 -6.17 -11.03
N ALA A 170 -3.96 -6.86 -11.83
CA ALA A 170 -5.40 -6.97 -11.64
C ALA A 170 -5.70 -7.78 -10.38
N ASP A 171 -5.06 -8.93 -10.20
CA ASP A 171 -5.18 -9.78 -9.01
C ASP A 171 -4.84 -9.00 -7.73
N ALA A 172 -3.70 -8.29 -7.75
CA ALA A 172 -3.29 -7.47 -6.61
C ALA A 172 -4.26 -6.30 -6.32
N ALA A 173 -4.94 -5.77 -7.34
CA ALA A 173 -5.93 -4.73 -7.16
C ALA A 173 -7.26 -5.30 -6.64
N ALA A 174 -7.67 -6.49 -7.09
CA ALA A 174 -8.84 -7.21 -6.61
C ALA A 174 -8.68 -7.62 -5.14
N TYR A 175 -7.48 -8.09 -4.75
CA TYR A 175 -7.15 -8.44 -3.37
C TYR A 175 -7.02 -7.24 -2.43
N TYR A 176 -7.10 -6.00 -2.93
CA TYR A 176 -6.82 -4.81 -2.13
C TYR A 176 -7.71 -4.69 -0.88
N GLU A 177 -9.03 -4.91 -1.03
CA GLU A 177 -9.97 -4.80 0.08
C GLU A 177 -9.73 -5.93 1.12
N GLU A 178 -9.62 -7.17 0.64
CA GLU A 178 -9.36 -8.34 1.48
C GLU A 178 -8.05 -8.17 2.27
N GLY A 179 -6.94 -7.87 1.60
CA GLY A 179 -5.66 -7.64 2.25
C GLY A 179 -5.67 -6.45 3.20
N ARG A 180 -6.55 -5.47 2.99
CA ARG A 180 -6.68 -4.31 3.87
C ARG A 180 -7.51 -4.62 5.11
N LYS A 181 -8.51 -5.49 4.99
CA LYS A 181 -9.39 -6.00 6.06
C LYS A 181 -8.85 -7.25 6.76
N ASP A 182 -7.79 -7.86 6.24
CA ASP A 182 -7.08 -8.97 6.87
C ASP A 182 -6.86 -8.70 8.37
N PRO A 183 -7.26 -9.63 9.28
CA PRO A 183 -7.25 -9.35 10.71
C PRO A 183 -5.84 -9.06 11.25
N GLY A 184 -4.83 -9.83 10.82
CA GLY A 184 -3.44 -9.60 11.22
C GLY A 184 -2.92 -8.24 10.77
N THR A 185 -3.25 -7.84 9.55
CA THR A 185 -2.90 -6.52 9.00
C THR A 185 -3.61 -5.39 9.73
N THR A 186 -4.88 -5.59 10.09
CA THR A 186 -5.68 -4.63 10.85
C THR A 186 -5.15 -4.43 12.27
N LEU A 187 -4.74 -5.50 12.96
CA LEU A 187 -4.12 -5.42 14.28
C LEU A 187 -2.81 -4.61 14.28
N ARG A 188 -1.92 -4.84 13.30
CA ARG A 188 -0.69 -4.04 13.14
C ARG A 188 -0.99 -2.57 12.85
N ARG A 189 -2.05 -2.31 12.07
CA ARG A 189 -2.52 -0.96 11.78
C ARG A 189 -3.02 -0.28 13.05
N LEU A 190 -3.82 -0.97 13.86
CA LEU A 190 -4.31 -0.48 15.14
C LEU A 190 -3.16 -0.17 16.12
N GLU A 191 -2.11 -0.99 16.18
CA GLU A 191 -0.93 -0.68 17.01
C GLU A 191 -0.27 0.64 16.59
N ARG A 192 -0.08 0.84 15.28
CA ARG A 192 0.49 2.08 14.73
C ARG A 192 -0.42 3.29 14.99
N LEU A 193 -1.72 3.19 14.69
CA LEU A 193 -2.68 4.28 14.92
C LEU A 193 -2.74 4.67 16.40
N ASN A 194 -2.70 3.71 17.32
CA ASN A 194 -2.66 3.99 18.76
C ASN A 194 -1.32 4.59 19.21
N ALA A 195 -0.20 4.28 18.55
CA ALA A 195 1.07 4.94 18.80
C ALA A 195 1.04 6.40 18.30
N ASP A 196 0.48 6.63 17.12
CA ASP A 196 0.32 7.96 16.52
C ASP A 196 -0.62 8.82 17.38
N ARG A 197 -1.75 8.27 17.87
CA ARG A 197 -2.67 8.97 18.78
C ARG A 197 -1.98 9.45 20.04
N ARG A 198 -1.22 8.56 20.70
CA ARG A 198 -0.42 8.90 21.91
C ARG A 198 0.69 9.90 21.61
N ASN A 199 1.17 9.97 20.37
CA ASN A 199 2.14 10.99 19.97
C ASN A 199 1.48 12.36 19.85
N ILE A 200 0.30 12.44 19.23
CA ILE A 200 -0.48 13.68 19.13
C ILE A 200 -0.89 14.18 20.52
N GLU A 201 -1.39 13.30 21.40
CA GLU A 201 -1.75 13.67 22.78
C GLU A 201 -0.56 14.28 23.54
N ARG A 202 0.63 13.69 23.40
CA ARG A 202 1.85 14.25 23.99
C ARG A 202 2.27 15.57 23.35
N GLN A 203 2.04 15.76 22.05
CA GLN A 203 2.30 17.04 21.40
C GLN A 203 1.36 18.13 21.91
N MET A 204 0.06 17.84 22.05
CA MET A 204 -0.91 18.78 22.62
C MET A 204 -0.48 19.20 24.03
N GLU A 205 -0.13 18.23 24.89
CA GLU A 205 0.36 18.52 26.24
C GLU A 205 1.66 19.33 26.22
N ALA A 206 2.61 18.98 25.35
CA ALA A 206 3.88 19.70 25.24
C ALA A 206 3.68 21.14 24.75
N THR A 207 2.76 21.37 23.81
CA THR A 207 2.40 22.71 23.32
C THR A 207 1.84 23.57 24.46
N VAL A 208 0.92 23.02 25.25
CA VAL A 208 0.37 23.73 26.42
C VAL A 208 1.46 24.03 27.45
N ARG A 209 2.27 23.04 27.85
CA ARG A 209 3.35 23.27 28.82
C ARG A 209 4.39 24.28 28.35
N ALA A 210 4.71 24.29 27.05
CA ALA A 210 5.65 25.25 26.47
C ALA A 210 5.09 26.67 26.53
N ALA A 211 3.80 26.84 26.27
CA ALA A 211 3.11 28.11 26.46
C ALA A 211 3.14 28.53 27.93
N GLU A 212 2.74 27.67 28.86
CA GLU A 212 2.78 27.95 30.32
C GLU A 212 4.18 28.39 30.78
N SER A 213 5.21 27.64 30.40
CA SER A 213 6.60 27.95 30.77
C SER A 213 7.07 29.30 30.19
N SER A 214 6.62 29.64 28.98
CA SER A 214 6.94 30.92 28.33
C SER A 214 6.25 32.08 29.04
N ALA A 215 5.01 31.90 29.48
CA ALA A 215 4.27 32.90 30.26
C ALA A 215 4.95 33.16 31.61
N GLU A 216 5.36 32.10 32.31
CA GLU A 216 6.09 32.19 33.58
C GLU A 216 7.43 32.93 33.44
N ALA A 217 8.12 32.74 32.30
CA ALA A 217 9.35 33.47 31.96
C ALA A 217 9.11 34.93 31.51
N GLY A 218 7.86 35.39 31.48
CA GLY A 218 7.49 36.75 31.07
C GLY A 218 7.58 37.00 29.57
N HIS A 219 7.59 35.94 28.75
CA HIS A 219 7.53 36.07 27.30
C HIS A 219 6.08 36.27 26.83
N LEU A 220 5.91 37.14 25.83
CA LEU A 220 4.60 37.34 25.20
C LEU A 220 4.25 36.10 24.39
N ILE A 221 3.09 35.52 24.69
CA ILE A 221 2.50 34.42 23.92
C ILE A 221 1.42 35.01 23.05
N ASP A 222 1.41 34.62 21.79
CA ASP A 222 0.28 34.88 20.90
C ASP A 222 -0.82 33.84 21.17
N PRO A 223 -1.96 34.23 21.78
CA PRO A 223 -3.03 33.29 22.10
C PRO A 223 -3.67 32.71 20.85
N GLU A 224 -3.72 33.47 19.75
CA GLU A 224 -4.35 33.03 18.50
C GLU A 224 -3.53 31.92 17.85
N ALA A 225 -2.21 32.12 17.75
CA ALA A 225 -1.29 31.08 17.25
C ALA A 225 -1.34 29.80 18.09
N LEU A 226 -1.45 29.92 19.43
CA LEU A 226 -1.60 28.76 20.31
C LEU A 226 -2.91 28.00 20.06
N VAL A 227 -4.03 28.73 19.91
CA VAL A 227 -5.34 28.13 19.60
C VAL A 227 -5.30 27.42 18.25
N ASP A 228 -4.70 28.03 17.23
CA ASP A 228 -4.56 27.43 15.91
C ASP A 228 -3.74 26.14 15.92
N ASP A 229 -2.60 26.14 16.64
CA ASP A 229 -1.76 24.96 16.78
C ASP A 229 -2.48 23.80 17.48
N LEU A 230 -3.24 24.10 18.54
CA LEU A 230 -4.03 23.11 19.26
C LEU A 230 -5.22 22.62 18.43
N ALA A 231 -5.91 23.50 17.71
CA ALA A 231 -7.01 23.13 16.82
C ALA A 231 -6.56 22.16 15.72
N ARG A 232 -5.37 22.38 15.15
CA ARG A 232 -4.77 21.46 14.17
C ARG A 232 -4.48 20.09 14.76
N LEU A 233 -3.87 20.05 15.96
CA LEU A 233 -3.58 18.79 16.64
C LEU A 233 -4.87 18.04 17.04
N ASP A 234 -5.90 18.76 17.46
CA ASP A 234 -7.21 18.19 17.79
C ASP A 234 -7.89 17.57 16.55
N ALA A 235 -7.82 18.24 15.40
CA ALA A 235 -8.31 17.69 14.15
C ALA A 235 -7.55 16.40 13.74
N ASP A 236 -6.22 16.35 13.92
CA ASP A 236 -5.42 15.13 13.71
C ASP A 236 -5.81 14.01 14.69
N HIS A 237 -6.04 14.36 15.96
CA HIS A 237 -6.50 13.43 17.00
C HIS A 237 -7.87 12.83 16.66
N LEU A 238 -8.81 13.66 16.22
CA LEU A 238 -10.15 13.24 15.83
C LEU A 238 -10.11 12.22 14.69
N ASP A 239 -9.31 12.47 13.64
CA ASP A 239 -9.17 11.55 12.50
C ASP A 239 -8.53 10.22 12.92
N LEU A 240 -7.59 10.23 13.86
CA LEU A 240 -7.01 8.99 14.41
C LEU A 240 -8.03 8.22 15.25
N CYS A 241 -8.82 8.91 16.08
CA CYS A 241 -9.85 8.30 16.90
C CYS A 241 -10.96 7.66 16.05
N GLU A 242 -11.41 8.34 15.00
CA GLU A 242 -12.37 7.78 14.04
C GLU A 242 -11.81 6.52 13.38
N GLN A 243 -10.58 6.56 12.87
CA GLN A 243 -9.92 5.41 12.27
C GLN A 243 -9.80 4.22 13.23
N ILE A 244 -9.36 4.46 14.47
CA ILE A 244 -9.22 3.43 15.49
C ILE A 244 -10.59 2.78 15.75
N ARG A 245 -11.63 3.59 15.96
CA ARG A 245 -12.99 3.11 16.23
C ARG A 245 -13.49 2.17 15.13
N GLU A 246 -13.36 2.57 13.87
CA GLU A 246 -13.82 1.76 12.73
C GLU A 246 -13.04 0.45 12.61
N TRP A 247 -11.71 0.48 12.77
CA TRP A 247 -10.90 -0.74 12.70
C TRP A 247 -11.11 -1.68 13.89
N GLU A 248 -11.35 -1.15 15.09
CA GLU A 248 -11.74 -1.96 16.25
C GLU A 248 -13.11 -2.61 16.06
N ALA A 249 -14.08 -1.88 15.49
CA ALA A 249 -15.38 -2.44 15.15
C ALA A 249 -15.25 -3.57 14.12
N HIS A 250 -14.41 -3.40 13.10
CA HIS A 250 -14.10 -4.44 12.12
C HIS A 250 -13.52 -5.71 12.77
N ILE A 251 -12.53 -5.58 13.66
CA ILE A 251 -11.96 -6.74 14.38
C ILE A 251 -13.02 -7.46 15.22
N LYS A 252 -13.90 -6.73 15.92
CA LYS A 252 -14.98 -7.33 16.70
C LYS A 252 -15.99 -8.09 15.82
N ALA A 253 -16.32 -7.54 14.65
CA ALA A 253 -17.20 -8.21 13.70
C ALA A 253 -16.57 -9.51 13.18
N VAL A 254 -15.30 -9.45 12.78
CA VAL A 254 -14.51 -10.60 12.33
C VAL A 254 -14.40 -11.70 13.41
N GLU A 255 -14.20 -11.31 14.67
CA GLU A 255 -14.17 -12.26 15.79
C GLU A 255 -15.54 -12.91 16.02
N ALA A 256 -16.64 -12.15 15.91
CA ALA A 256 -18.01 -12.66 16.00
C ALA A 256 -18.38 -13.63 14.85
N GLU A 257 -17.77 -13.45 13.68
CA GLU A 257 -17.88 -14.38 12.54
C GLU A 257 -17.06 -15.67 12.73
N GLY A 258 -16.33 -15.80 13.84
CA GLY A 258 -15.61 -17.01 14.23
C GLY A 258 -14.12 -17.01 13.89
N VAL A 259 -13.56 -15.89 13.40
CA VAL A 259 -12.12 -15.79 13.20
C VAL A 259 -11.43 -15.63 14.56
N LYS A 260 -10.55 -16.59 14.88
CA LYS A 260 -9.79 -16.57 16.12
C LYS A 260 -8.73 -15.47 16.12
N ILE A 261 -8.88 -14.49 17.00
CA ILE A 261 -7.83 -13.52 17.32
C ILE A 261 -6.96 -14.09 18.44
N TRP A 262 -5.67 -14.21 18.18
CA TRP A 262 -4.71 -14.82 19.10
C TRP A 262 -4.14 -13.78 20.07
N GLY A 263 -3.99 -14.17 21.34
CA GLY A 263 -3.36 -13.38 22.38
C GLY A 263 -2.54 -14.22 23.36
N PRO A 264 -1.91 -13.59 24.38
CA PRO A 264 -1.04 -14.28 25.33
C PRO A 264 -1.76 -15.35 26.16
N ALA A 265 -3.07 -15.18 26.42
CA ALA A 265 -3.86 -16.16 27.17
C ALA A 265 -4.11 -17.47 26.41
N ASP A 266 -3.92 -17.48 25.09
CA ASP A 266 -4.17 -18.67 24.26
C ASP A 266 -3.00 -19.65 24.23
N PHE A 267 -1.85 -19.31 24.80
CA PHE A 267 -0.63 -20.09 24.69
C PHE A 267 -0.05 -20.44 26.05
N THR A 268 0.48 -21.65 26.13
CA THR A 268 1.38 -22.09 27.19
C THR A 268 2.75 -22.44 26.63
N PRO A 269 3.86 -22.22 27.38
CA PRO A 269 5.16 -22.76 26.97
C PRO A 269 5.08 -24.26 26.74
N GLY A 270 5.56 -24.73 25.59
CA GLY A 270 5.38 -26.12 25.13
C GLY A 270 4.38 -26.28 23.99
N ASP A 271 3.46 -25.33 23.81
CA ASP A 271 2.52 -25.33 22.67
C ASP A 271 3.26 -25.07 21.35
N TYR A 272 2.59 -25.36 20.23
CA TYR A 272 3.03 -24.98 18.90
C TYR A 272 2.09 -23.95 18.29
N LEU A 273 2.67 -22.87 17.75
CA LEU A 273 1.95 -21.89 16.94
C LEU A 273 2.20 -22.17 15.45
N ARG A 274 1.23 -21.84 14.59
CA ARG A 274 1.39 -21.87 13.13
C ARG A 274 1.52 -20.45 12.57
N THR A 275 2.44 -20.27 11.63
CA THR A 275 2.53 -19.08 10.77
C THR A 275 2.79 -19.54 9.34
N GLY A 276 1.87 -19.24 8.42
CA GLY A 276 1.87 -19.83 7.08
C GLY A 276 1.81 -21.35 7.16
N GLU A 277 2.74 -22.04 6.50
CA GLU A 277 2.82 -23.50 6.47
C GLU A 277 3.75 -24.11 7.54
N ARG A 278 4.25 -23.28 8.47
CA ARG A 278 5.27 -23.66 9.44
C ARG A 278 4.73 -23.61 10.86
N TRP A 279 5.17 -24.56 11.67
CA TRP A 279 4.88 -24.67 13.09
C TRP A 279 6.11 -24.33 13.93
N TYR A 280 5.91 -23.64 15.04
CA TYR A 280 6.98 -23.20 15.95
C TYR A 280 6.63 -23.53 17.39
N LEU A 281 7.56 -24.19 18.08
CA LEU A 281 7.48 -24.42 19.51
C LEU A 281 7.52 -23.10 20.27
N VAL A 282 6.57 -22.91 21.18
CA VAL A 282 6.52 -21.77 22.11
C VAL A 282 7.46 -22.04 23.27
N LEU A 283 8.56 -21.29 23.34
CA LEU A 283 9.51 -21.36 24.46
C LEU A 283 9.10 -20.46 25.63
N ARG A 284 8.54 -19.28 25.33
CA ARG A 284 8.08 -18.30 26.32
C ARG A 284 6.93 -17.48 25.75
N VAL A 285 5.95 -17.19 26.59
CA VAL A 285 4.82 -16.32 26.27
C VAL A 285 5.11 -14.92 26.82
N ASN A 286 5.13 -13.90 25.97
CA ASN A 286 5.26 -12.50 26.38
C ASN A 286 3.96 -11.74 26.06
N ALA A 287 3.80 -10.56 26.65
CA ALA A 287 2.62 -9.72 26.42
C ALA A 287 2.34 -9.39 24.94
N LYS A 288 3.39 -9.21 24.12
CA LYS A 288 3.26 -8.83 22.69
C LYS A 288 3.71 -9.89 21.69
N THR A 289 4.49 -10.87 22.13
CA THR A 289 5.16 -11.82 21.24
C THR A 289 5.37 -13.17 21.90
N LEU A 290 5.51 -14.20 21.08
CA LEU A 290 5.91 -15.54 21.49
C LEU A 290 7.39 -15.73 21.16
N SER A 291 8.17 -16.20 22.13
CA SER A 291 9.58 -16.57 21.90
C SER A 291 9.63 -17.98 21.34
N VAL A 292 10.29 -18.15 20.20
CA VAL A 292 10.42 -19.42 19.46
C VAL A 292 11.88 -19.75 19.19
N PRO A 293 12.22 -21.03 18.91
CA PRO A 293 13.56 -21.41 18.49
C PRO A 293 13.96 -20.66 17.21
N ARG A 294 15.19 -20.17 17.16
CA ARG A 294 15.77 -19.71 15.90
C ARG A 294 16.38 -20.91 15.18
N SER A 295 16.08 -21.09 13.90
CA SER A 295 16.71 -22.12 13.08
C SER A 295 17.12 -21.58 11.72
N VAL A 296 18.06 -22.28 11.07
CA VAL A 296 18.54 -22.01 9.71
C VAL A 296 18.03 -23.03 8.71
N ASP A 297 17.34 -24.08 9.18
CA ASP A 297 16.72 -25.06 8.31
C ASP A 297 15.45 -24.44 7.69
N HIS A 298 15.61 -23.87 6.50
CA HIS A 298 14.50 -23.27 5.75
C HIS A 298 13.51 -24.30 5.20
N ARG A 299 13.87 -25.59 5.20
CA ARG A 299 13.03 -26.71 4.72
C ARG A 299 12.21 -27.33 5.85
N ALA A 300 12.63 -27.13 7.11
CA ALA A 300 11.86 -27.58 8.26
C ALA A 300 10.45 -26.96 8.28
N ARG A 301 9.46 -27.82 8.45
CA ARG A 301 8.05 -27.42 8.64
C ARG A 301 7.68 -27.25 10.10
N VAL A 302 8.43 -27.87 11.00
CA VAL A 302 8.30 -27.74 12.45
C VAL A 302 9.63 -27.26 13.02
N TYR A 303 9.60 -26.16 13.75
CA TYR A 303 10.74 -25.57 14.44
C TYR A 303 10.62 -25.84 15.93
N ASN A 304 11.51 -26.66 16.47
CA ASN A 304 11.53 -27.05 17.88
C ASN A 304 12.98 -26.98 18.42
N ARG A 305 13.21 -27.48 19.64
CA ARG A 305 14.56 -27.48 20.23
C ARG A 305 15.54 -28.39 19.49
N ALA A 306 15.06 -29.44 18.83
CA ALA A 306 15.93 -30.41 18.15
C ALA A 306 16.62 -29.81 16.91
N ASN A 307 15.96 -28.86 16.22
CA ASN A 307 16.52 -28.15 15.08
C ASN A 307 16.85 -26.67 15.36
N GLN A 308 17.04 -26.33 16.64
CA GLN A 308 17.42 -24.99 17.08
C GLN A 308 18.89 -24.70 16.79
N LEU A 309 19.18 -23.49 16.28
CA LEU A 309 20.54 -23.00 16.08
C LEU A 309 21.17 -22.56 17.41
N GLY A 310 21.80 -23.51 18.10
CA GLY A 310 22.43 -23.28 19.40
C GLY A 310 21.39 -22.85 20.44
N THR A 311 21.68 -21.77 21.18
CA THR A 311 20.80 -21.23 22.22
C THR A 311 19.98 -20.01 21.77
N ARG A 312 20.08 -19.63 20.48
CA ARG A 312 19.44 -18.41 19.97
C ARG A 312 17.93 -18.59 19.82
N THR A 313 17.18 -17.55 20.14
CA THR A 313 15.72 -17.48 19.99
C THR A 313 15.33 -16.39 19.01
N SER A 314 14.07 -16.41 18.58
CA SER A 314 13.42 -15.36 17.79
C SER A 314 12.04 -15.07 18.38
N THR A 315 11.42 -13.98 17.95
CA THR A 315 10.09 -13.59 18.42
C THR A 315 9.10 -13.55 17.27
N LEU A 316 7.89 -14.04 17.52
CA LEU A 316 6.77 -13.97 16.59
C LEU A 316 5.60 -13.21 17.25
N PRO A 317 5.04 -12.18 16.60
CA PRO A 317 3.91 -11.45 17.12
C PRO A 317 2.59 -12.23 16.91
N TYR A 318 1.60 -11.97 17.76
CA TYR A 318 0.32 -12.67 17.73
C TYR A 318 -0.46 -12.46 16.42
N ASP A 319 -0.33 -11.29 15.79
CA ASP A 319 -0.96 -10.95 14.50
C ASP A 319 -0.47 -11.78 13.30
N LYS A 320 0.54 -12.65 13.47
CA LYS A 320 1.02 -13.60 12.45
C LYS A 320 0.53 -15.02 12.67
N VAL A 321 -0.13 -15.28 13.78
CA VAL A 321 -0.54 -16.64 14.15
C VAL A 321 -1.78 -17.04 13.35
N THR A 322 -1.70 -18.19 12.69
CA THR A 322 -2.78 -18.78 11.88
C THR A 322 -3.27 -20.12 12.42
N GLY A 323 -2.78 -20.53 13.60
CA GLY A 323 -3.17 -21.79 14.25
C GLY A 323 -2.38 -22.07 15.52
N ARG A 324 -2.90 -23.00 16.32
CA ARG A 324 -2.30 -23.51 17.57
C ARG A 324 -2.49 -25.03 17.62
N MET A 325 -1.51 -25.72 18.20
CA MET A 325 -1.60 -27.11 18.67
C MET A 325 -0.93 -27.21 20.04
N SER A 326 -1.41 -28.10 20.90
CA SER A 326 -0.67 -28.45 22.12
C SER A 326 0.63 -29.21 21.78
N GLY A 327 1.53 -29.33 22.75
CA GLY A 327 2.72 -30.17 22.59
C GLY A 327 2.36 -31.62 22.27
N ASP A 328 1.41 -32.18 23.01
CA ASP A 328 0.95 -33.57 22.84
C ASP A 328 0.32 -33.82 21.46
N GLU A 329 -0.48 -32.88 20.97
CA GLU A 329 -1.09 -32.95 19.62
C GLU A 329 -0.02 -32.92 18.52
N MET A 330 1.01 -32.08 18.69
CA MET A 330 2.12 -32.00 17.73
C MET A 330 2.95 -33.29 17.75
N ASP A 331 3.24 -33.83 18.93
CA ASP A 331 4.00 -35.06 19.07
C ASP A 331 3.25 -36.25 18.46
N ALA A 332 1.92 -36.33 18.65
CA ALA A 332 1.07 -37.31 17.98
C ALA A 332 1.13 -37.15 16.45
N LYS A 333 1.05 -35.92 15.93
CA LYS A 333 1.11 -35.64 14.49
C LYS A 333 2.46 -35.97 13.87
N LEU A 334 3.56 -35.79 14.60
CA LEU A 334 4.91 -36.15 14.16
C LEU A 334 5.16 -37.67 14.21
N ALA A 335 4.44 -38.40 15.07
CA ALA A 335 4.54 -39.85 15.20
C ALA A 335 3.76 -40.61 14.10
N GLU A 336 2.77 -39.98 13.45
CA GLU A 336 2.02 -40.58 12.34
C GLU A 336 2.82 -40.53 11.03
N PRO A 337 3.22 -41.67 10.42
CA PRO A 337 4.08 -41.70 9.23
C PRO A 337 3.44 -41.13 7.95
N SER A 338 2.14 -40.83 7.96
CA SER A 338 1.35 -40.44 6.78
C SER A 338 0.59 -39.11 6.92
N ALA A 339 0.68 -38.41 8.04
CA ALA A 339 0.06 -37.09 8.17
C ALA A 339 0.98 -36.02 7.58
N GLY A 340 0.81 -35.73 6.30
CA GLY A 340 1.42 -34.57 5.65
C GLY A 340 1.19 -33.32 6.51
N LEU A 341 2.28 -32.69 6.98
CA LEU A 341 2.19 -31.47 7.77
C LEU A 341 1.54 -30.32 7.01
#